data_AF-W1Y343-F1
#
_entry.id   AF-W1Y343-F1
#
_cell.length_a   1.000
_cell.length_b   1.000
_cell.length_c   1.000
_cell.angle_alpha   90.00
_cell.angle_beta   90.00
_cell.angle_gamma   90.00
#
_symmetry.space_group_name_H-M   'P 1'
#
loop_
_entity.id
_entity.type
_entity.pdbx_description
1 polymer ?
#
loop_
_entity_poly.entity_id
_entity_poly.type
_entity_poly.pdbx_seq_one_letter_code
_entity_poly.pdbx_strand_id
1 'polypeptide(L)'
;LTFGDPEPWKLKLEKKWANDDPEDRPESILVDVKLGDKTLQTIELTKENGWKAELANYPDPSTLIDAKTGETIPLTFVEHEVDGYMSHDAVVTENKDTKTIEVAIVNEPPPTVDVEKR
;
A
#
# COMPACT_ATOMS: atom_id res chain seq x y z
N LEU A 1 -28.76 23.78 -8.21
CA LEU A 1 -27.92 22.58 -8.39
C LEU A 1 -26.85 22.62 -7.32
N THR A 2 -27.07 21.94 -6.20
CA THR A 2 -25.95 21.50 -5.37
C THR A 2 -25.28 20.40 -6.19
N PHE A 3 -24.16 20.75 -6.84
CA PHE A 3 -23.23 19.73 -7.28
C PHE A 3 -22.80 19.05 -5.97
N GLY A 4 -23.34 17.86 -5.70
CA GLY A 4 -22.87 17.06 -4.58
C GLY A 4 -21.37 16.98 -4.75
N ASP A 5 -20.63 17.44 -3.74
CA ASP A 5 -19.17 17.40 -3.74
C ASP A 5 -18.75 16.02 -4.25
N PRO A 6 -17.85 15.94 -5.24
CA PRO A 6 -17.39 14.65 -5.73
C PRO A 6 -16.83 13.91 -4.51
N GLU A 7 -17.56 12.91 -4.02
CA GLU A 7 -17.12 12.20 -2.81
C GLU A 7 -15.75 11.60 -3.14
N PRO A 8 -14.71 12.00 -2.41
CA PRO A 8 -13.38 11.48 -2.63
C PRO A 8 -13.36 9.97 -2.36
N TRP A 9 -12.44 9.30 -3.02
CA TRP A 9 -12.19 7.89 -2.75
C TRP A 9 -11.48 7.73 -1.41
N LYS A 10 -11.65 6.55 -0.82
CA LYS A 10 -11.01 6.14 0.42
C LYS A 10 -9.91 5.15 0.11
N LEU A 11 -8.66 5.48 0.42
CA LEU A 11 -7.55 4.54 0.34
C LEU A 11 -7.28 3.97 1.72
N LYS A 12 -7.39 2.65 1.86
CA LYS A 12 -7.06 1.90 3.07
C LYS A 12 -5.85 1.05 2.78
N LEU A 13 -4.80 1.23 3.55
CA LEU A 13 -3.58 0.46 3.45
C LEU A 13 -3.39 -0.32 4.75
N GLU A 14 -3.29 -1.64 4.64
CA GLU A 14 -3.11 -2.55 5.76
C GLU A 14 -1.86 -3.38 5.53
N LYS A 15 -0.94 -3.31 6.49
CA LYS A 15 0.24 -4.14 6.49
C LYS A 15 0.06 -5.35 7.39
N LYS A 16 0.36 -6.50 6.82
CA LYS A 16 0.30 -7.82 7.44
C LYS A 16 1.71 -8.36 7.56
N TRP A 17 1.92 -9.11 8.64
CA TRP A 17 3.17 -9.80 8.93
C TRP A 17 2.82 -11.28 9.04
N ALA A 18 3.44 -12.12 8.23
CA ALA A 18 3.24 -13.57 8.25
C ALA A 18 4.53 -14.26 8.71
N ASN A 19 4.39 -15.29 9.54
CA ASN A 19 5.50 -16.05 10.12
C ASN A 19 6.56 -15.19 10.83
N ASP A 20 6.12 -14.10 11.46
CA ASP A 20 6.95 -13.02 11.99
C ASP A 20 6.87 -12.90 13.53
N ASP A 21 7.91 -12.36 14.15
CA ASP A 21 7.96 -11.98 15.56
C ASP A 21 7.81 -10.45 15.76
N PRO A 22 6.87 -9.99 16.61
CA PRO A 22 6.57 -8.56 16.81
C PRO A 22 7.69 -7.73 17.45
N GLU A 23 8.74 -8.39 17.94
CA GLU A 23 9.95 -7.77 18.48
C GLU A 23 10.97 -7.42 17.40
N ASP A 24 10.99 -8.18 16.29
CA ASP A 24 11.89 -7.96 15.15
C ASP A 24 11.34 -6.98 14.12
N ARG A 25 10.06 -6.60 14.27
CA ARG A 25 9.41 -5.63 13.38
C ARG A 25 10.13 -4.28 13.42
N PRO A 26 10.28 -3.60 12.28
CA PRO A 26 10.82 -2.25 12.22
C PRO A 26 9.93 -1.26 13.00
N GLU A 27 10.44 -0.05 13.23
CA GLU A 27 9.65 1.01 13.86
C GLU A 27 8.62 1.60 12.88
N SER A 28 9.00 1.72 11.61
CA SER A 28 8.16 2.22 10.53
C SER A 28 8.50 1.55 9.19
N ILE A 29 7.54 1.57 8.27
CA ILE A 29 7.74 1.23 6.86
C ILE A 29 7.15 2.33 6.00
N LEU A 30 7.70 2.47 4.80
CA LEU A 30 7.26 3.45 3.82
C LEU A 30 6.70 2.72 2.62
N VAL A 31 5.52 3.16 2.16
CA VAL A 31 4.88 2.64 0.96
C VAL A 31 4.66 3.79 0.00
N ASP A 32 5.33 3.72 -1.15
CA ASP A 32 5.11 4.66 -2.23
C ASP A 32 3.92 4.24 -3.07
N VAL A 33 2.94 5.14 -3.15
CA VAL A 33 1.82 5.05 -4.06
C VAL A 33 2.25 5.67 -5.38
N LYS A 34 2.40 4.83 -6.39
CA LYS A 34 2.85 5.22 -7.73
C LYS A 34 1.70 5.12 -8.71
N LEU A 35 1.49 6.18 -9.47
CA LEU A 35 0.60 6.22 -10.61
C LEU A 35 1.43 6.02 -11.87
N GLY A 36 1.48 4.77 -12.33
CA GLY A 36 2.40 4.37 -13.39
C GLY A 36 3.84 4.63 -12.95
N ASP A 37 4.57 5.45 -13.69
CA ASP A 37 5.97 5.77 -13.39
C ASP A 37 6.16 6.90 -12.36
N LYS A 38 5.07 7.56 -11.92
CA LYS A 38 5.15 8.71 -11.02
C LYS A 38 4.72 8.35 -9.60
N THR A 39 5.54 8.70 -8.61
CA THR A 39 5.12 8.66 -7.20
C THR A 39 4.11 9.78 -6.93
N LEU A 40 2.88 9.42 -6.56
CA LEU A 40 1.84 10.36 -6.14
C LEU A 40 2.01 10.75 -4.67
N GLN A 41 2.25 9.77 -3.82
CA GLN A 41 2.26 9.94 -2.38
C GLN A 41 3.06 8.82 -1.71
N THR A 42 3.64 9.12 -0.55
CA THR A 42 4.29 8.13 0.31
C THR A 42 3.47 8.02 1.59
N ILE A 43 3.14 6.79 1.96
CA ILE A 43 2.37 6.45 3.16
C ILE A 43 3.32 5.80 4.16
N GLU A 44 3.38 6.35 5.36
CA GLU A 44 4.14 5.78 6.46
C GLU A 44 3.22 4.93 7.34
N LEU A 45 3.63 3.68 7.56
CA LEU A 45 2.98 2.80 8.52
C LEU A 45 3.91 2.55 9.69
N THR A 46 3.38 2.56 10.90
CA THR A 46 4.18 2.42 12.13
C THR A 46 3.50 1.44 13.07
N LYS A 47 4.26 0.94 14.04
CA LYS A 47 3.69 0.09 15.09
C LYS A 47 2.58 0.82 15.88
N GLU A 48 2.69 2.13 16.06
CA GLU A 48 1.70 2.95 16.78
C GLU A 48 0.36 3.04 16.05
N ASN A 49 0.37 3.16 14.71
CA ASN A 49 -0.86 3.11 13.91
C ASN A 49 -1.36 1.69 13.65
N GLY A 50 -0.71 0.69 14.25
CA GLY A 50 -1.06 -0.72 14.08
C GLY A 50 -0.80 -1.21 12.66
N TRP A 51 0.15 -0.62 11.95
CA TRP A 51 0.50 -0.93 10.57
C TRP A 51 -0.66 -0.67 9.59
N LYS A 52 -1.46 0.39 9.85
CA LYS A 52 -2.64 0.74 9.05
C LYS A 52 -2.67 2.24 8.74
N ALA A 53 -3.06 2.57 7.51
CA ALA A 53 -3.33 3.92 7.08
C ALA A 53 -4.67 4.01 6.38
N GLU A 54 -5.40 5.10 6.61
CA GLU A 54 -6.64 5.41 5.92
C GLU A 54 -6.59 6.85 5.42
N LEU A 55 -6.86 7.05 4.14
CA LEU A 55 -6.94 8.36 3.50
C LEU A 55 -8.32 8.52 2.89
N ALA A 56 -9.12 9.40 3.49
CA ALA A 56 -10.48 9.66 3.03
C ALA A 56 -10.57 10.66 1.85
N ASN A 57 -9.46 11.32 1.50
CA ASN A 57 -9.40 12.35 0.45
C ASN A 57 -8.55 11.90 -0.74
N TYR A 58 -8.77 10.68 -1.22
CA TYR A 58 -7.98 10.10 -2.30
C TYR A 58 -8.65 10.38 -3.67
N PRO A 59 -7.87 10.69 -4.74
CA PRO A 59 -8.43 10.92 -6.07
C PRO A 59 -9.03 9.64 -6.66
N ASP A 60 -10.02 9.80 -7.54
CA ASP A 60 -10.67 8.67 -8.21
C ASP A 60 -9.70 8.01 -9.20
N PRO A 61 -9.35 6.71 -9.04
CA PRO A 61 -8.44 6.01 -9.93
C PRO A 61 -8.89 6.01 -11.39
N SER A 62 -10.20 6.03 -11.64
CA SER A 62 -10.78 6.13 -12.99
C SER A 62 -10.51 7.49 -13.64
N THR A 63 -10.28 8.53 -12.83
CA THR A 63 -9.90 9.86 -13.30
C THR A 63 -8.39 10.05 -13.42
N LEU A 64 -7.60 9.10 -12.91
CA LEU A 64 -6.15 9.12 -13.02
C LEU A 64 -5.74 8.63 -14.42
N ILE A 65 -5.82 9.53 -15.39
CA ILE A 65 -5.40 9.30 -16.77
C ILE A 65 -4.07 10.00 -17.05
N ASP A 66 -3.27 9.42 -17.93
CA ASP A 66 -2.07 10.07 -18.43
C ASP A 66 -2.46 11.31 -19.24
N ALA A 67 -1.97 12.47 -18.84
CA ALA A 67 -2.31 13.72 -19.52
C ALA A 67 -1.77 13.79 -20.97
N LYS A 68 -0.80 12.95 -21.33
CA LYS A 68 -0.22 12.87 -22.68
C LYS A 68 -0.91 11.83 -23.54
N THR A 69 -1.21 10.64 -23.01
CA THR A 69 -1.83 9.56 -23.79
C THR A 69 -3.35 9.51 -23.67
N GLY A 70 -3.92 10.03 -22.57
CA GLY A 70 -5.34 9.95 -22.24
C GLY A 70 -5.77 8.58 -21.68
N GLU A 71 -4.83 7.68 -21.42
CA GLU A 71 -5.12 6.32 -20.92
C GLU A 71 -5.16 6.29 -19.39
N THR A 72 -6.03 5.46 -18.81
CA THR A 72 -6.09 5.24 -17.36
C THR A 72 -4.81 4.59 -16.88
N ILE A 73 -4.20 5.19 -15.86
CA ILE A 73 -2.98 4.68 -15.26
C ILE A 73 -3.36 3.90 -14.00
N PRO A 74 -2.96 2.63 -13.88
CA PRO A 74 -3.20 1.87 -12.66
C PRO A 74 -2.36 2.42 -11.50
N LEU A 75 -2.92 2.36 -10.30
CA LEU A 75 -2.19 2.62 -9.07
C LEU A 75 -1.38 1.37 -8.70
N THR A 76 -0.13 1.61 -8.35
CA THR A 76 0.80 0.60 -7.86
C THR A 76 1.31 1.02 -6.51
N PHE A 77 1.53 0.06 -5.62
CA PHE A 77 1.98 0.31 -4.26
C PHE A 77 3.30 -0.41 -4.10
N VAL A 78 4.35 0.36 -3.86
CA VAL A 78 5.71 -0.15 -3.74
C VAL A 78 6.17 0.10 -2.32
N GLU A 79 6.27 -0.99 -1.55
CA GLU A 79 6.90 -0.93 -0.24
C GLU A 79 8.41 -0.71 -0.39
N HIS A 80 8.97 0.12 0.47
CA HIS A 80 10.41 0.26 0.60
C HIS A 80 11.00 -1.02 1.21
N GLU A 81 12.26 -1.30 0.90
CA GLU A 81 12.96 -2.45 1.47
C GLU A 81 12.91 -2.38 3.00
N VAL A 82 12.38 -3.44 3.61
CA VAL A 82 12.30 -3.56 5.05
C VAL A 82 13.44 -4.45 5.52
N ASP A 83 14.33 -3.88 6.33
CA ASP A 83 15.51 -4.59 6.82
C ASP A 83 15.12 -5.88 7.54
N GLY A 84 15.69 -7.01 7.11
CA GLY A 84 15.38 -8.32 7.68
C GLY A 84 14.08 -8.97 7.20
N TYR A 85 13.34 -8.39 6.24
CA TYR A 85 12.10 -8.96 5.71
C TYR A 85 12.09 -9.04 4.19
N MET A 86 11.34 -10.01 3.67
CA MET A 86 10.97 -10.09 2.27
C MET A 86 9.56 -9.54 2.07
N SER A 87 9.45 -8.51 1.23
CA SER A 87 8.18 -7.91 0.85
C SER A 87 7.48 -8.69 -0.24
N HIS A 88 6.21 -9.02 -0.03
CA HIS A 88 5.35 -9.52 -1.11
C HIS A 88 4.75 -8.36 -1.90
N ASP A 89 4.32 -8.67 -3.14
CA ASP A 89 3.53 -7.77 -3.95
C ASP A 89 2.29 -7.27 -3.21
N ALA A 90 2.05 -5.96 -3.28
CA ALA A 90 0.87 -5.35 -2.69
C ALA A 90 -0.39 -5.83 -3.42
N VAL A 91 -1.36 -6.35 -2.65
CA VAL A 91 -2.66 -6.77 -3.19
C VAL A 91 -3.61 -5.57 -3.14
N VAL A 92 -3.99 -5.07 -4.32
CA VAL A 92 -4.92 -3.95 -4.47
C VAL A 92 -6.32 -4.45 -4.80
N THR A 93 -7.30 -4.03 -4.01
CA THR A 93 -8.72 -4.34 -4.22
C THR A 93 -9.50 -3.04 -4.34
N GLU A 94 -10.09 -2.80 -5.50
CA GLU A 94 -10.85 -1.57 -5.78
C GLU A 94 -12.35 -1.85 -5.74
N ASN A 95 -13.07 -1.11 -4.90
CA ASN A 95 -14.51 -1.21 -4.75
C ASN A 95 -15.18 0.07 -5.28
N LYS A 96 -15.78 -0.02 -6.47
CA LYS A 96 -16.40 1.13 -7.16
C LYS A 96 -17.70 1.58 -6.50
N ASP A 97 -18.46 0.66 -5.89
CA ASP A 97 -19.72 0.96 -5.21
C ASP A 97 -19.51 1.84 -3.97
N THR A 98 -18.46 1.54 -3.20
CA THR A 98 -18.11 2.26 -1.97
C THR A 98 -16.97 3.26 -2.15
N LYS A 99 -16.45 3.41 -3.38
CA LYS A 99 -15.29 4.24 -3.72
C LYS A 99 -14.11 4.02 -2.76
N THR A 100 -13.80 2.75 -2.50
CA THR A 100 -12.74 2.37 -1.55
C THR A 100 -11.67 1.54 -2.26
N ILE A 101 -10.41 1.88 -2.03
CA ILE A 101 -9.23 1.12 -2.48
C ILE A 101 -8.64 0.48 -1.24
N GLU A 102 -8.62 -0.84 -1.18
CA GLU A 102 -8.02 -1.61 -0.08
C GLU A 102 -6.72 -2.23 -0.57
N VAL A 103 -5.63 -1.91 0.12
CA VAL A 103 -4.28 -2.38 -0.22
C VAL A 103 -3.78 -3.20 0.96
N ALA A 104 -3.46 -4.46 0.69
CA ALA A 104 -2.89 -5.36 1.68
C ALA A 104 -1.46 -5.73 1.27
N ILE A 105 -0.49 -5.48 2.14
CA ILE A 105 0.91 -5.83 1.91
C ILE A 105 1.32 -6.84 2.96
N VAL A 106 1.98 -7.92 2.58
CA VAL A 106 2.44 -8.98 3.50
C VAL A 106 3.96 -8.98 3.54
N ASN A 107 4.57 -8.87 4.73
CA ASN A 107 6.00 -9.16 4.92
C ASN A 107 6.16 -10.50 5.61
N GLU A 108 7.14 -11.24 5.14
CA GLU A 108 7.58 -12.48 5.76
C GLU A 108 9.08 -12.39 6.04
N PRO A 109 9.54 -12.80 7.22
CA PRO A 109 10.97 -12.88 7.48
C PRO A 109 11.57 -13.96 6.56
N PRO A 110 12.85 -13.82 6.18
CA PRO A 110 13.53 -14.83 5.40
C PRO A 110 13.50 -16.17 6.15
N PRO A 111 13.36 -17.30 5.45
CA PRO A 111 13.39 -18.60 6.11
C PRO A 111 14.70 -18.73 6.87
N THR A 112 14.62 -18.98 8.17
CA THR A 112 15.78 -19.36 8.98
C THR A 112 16.28 -20.69 8.42
N VAL A 113 17.24 -20.61 7.50
CA VAL A 113 18.00 -21.80 7.12
C VAL A 113 18.86 -22.15 8.31
N ASP A 114 18.35 -23.03 9.17
CA ASP A 114 19.21 -23.83 10.04
C ASP A 114 20.15 -24.61 9.11
N VAL A 115 21.29 -24.00 8.77
CA VAL A 115 22.43 -24.73 8.23
C VAL A 115 22.89 -25.62 9.37
N GLU A 116 22.27 -26.80 9.42
CA GLU A 116 22.73 -27.93 10.20
C GLU A 116 24.07 -28.33 9.58
N LYS A 117 25.13 -27.72 10.14
CA LYS A 117 26.51 -27.92 9.72
C LYS A 117 26.88 -29.35 10.09
N ARG A 118 26.83 -30.22 9.08
CA ARG A 118 27.26 -31.62 9.15
C ARG A 118 28.73 -31.76 9.53
#